data_AF-A0A7C6NJE6-F1
#
_entry.id   AF-A0A7C6NJE6-F1
#
_cell.length_a   1.000
_cell.length_b   1.000
_cell.length_c   1.000
_cell.angle_alpha   90.00
_cell.angle_beta   90.00
_cell.angle_gamma   90.00
#
_symmetry.space_group_name_H-M   'P 1'
#
loop_
_entity.id
_entity.type
_entity.pdbx_description
1 polymer ?
#
loop_
_entity_poly.entity_id
_entity_poly.type
_entity_poly.pdbx_seq_one_letter_code
_entity_poly.pdbx_strand_id
1 'polypeptide(L)'
;MREELPDFWSFNRPRDESLVKTEDLHWYGPFSWKDFEKTNKLEPLPDIAGVYLLTFEYKDGYILRSVGVTNSMKRRFAQHTREYLAGNYTILDVDYAKVGIRKEIWHGWGYAKEHRDEFLRYKNYIMSFIKKELESYRIFITEVEDKRKRERIEFAIVQNIYSSKEPWANLIDGGMTLRGRFNNEIPIEIRNICSYKVYGLSEKLEI
;
A
#
# COMPACT_ATOMS: atom_id res chain seq x y z
N MET A 1 48.77 -15.87 13.08
CA MET A 1 47.99 -14.99 12.20
C MET A 1 46.88 -14.38 13.03
N ARG A 2 46.74 -13.05 13.07
CA ARG A 2 45.50 -12.46 13.59
C ARG A 2 44.48 -12.62 12.48
N GLU A 3 43.39 -13.31 12.78
CA GLU A 3 42.23 -13.34 11.89
C GLU A 3 41.67 -11.92 11.83
N GLU A 4 41.72 -11.30 10.66
CA GLU A 4 41.05 -10.03 10.43
C GLU A 4 39.55 -10.26 10.46
N LEU A 5 38.83 -9.43 11.21
CA LEU A 5 37.39 -9.44 11.19
C LEU A 5 36.90 -9.11 9.76
N PRO A 6 35.77 -9.68 9.31
CA PRO A 6 35.21 -9.36 8.02
C PRO A 6 35.00 -7.84 7.88
N ASP A 7 35.29 -7.30 6.71
CA ASP A 7 35.05 -5.89 6.43
C ASP A 7 33.54 -5.66 6.32
N PHE A 8 32.94 -5.13 7.38
CA PHE A 8 31.50 -4.85 7.43
C PHE A 8 31.24 -3.50 6.77
N TRP A 9 30.89 -3.52 5.49
CA TRP A 9 30.50 -2.31 4.78
C TRP A 9 29.10 -1.86 5.20
N SER A 10 28.99 -0.60 5.64
CA SER A 10 27.73 0.11 5.86
C SER A 10 27.73 1.42 5.10
N PHE A 11 26.61 1.75 4.47
CA PHE A 11 26.38 3.01 3.78
C PHE A 11 26.68 4.19 4.71
N ASN A 12 27.53 5.09 4.22
CA ASN A 12 27.87 6.35 4.85
C ASN A 12 27.62 7.46 3.83
N ARG A 13 26.63 8.32 4.07
CA ARG A 13 26.22 9.33 3.09
C ARG A 13 27.38 10.24 2.62
N PRO A 14 28.20 10.85 3.49
CA PRO A 14 29.34 11.65 3.05
C PRO A 14 30.34 10.93 2.13
N ARG A 15 30.53 9.62 2.32
CA ARG A 15 31.47 8.81 1.53
C ARG A 15 30.85 8.26 0.24
N ASP A 16 29.59 7.83 0.33
CA ASP A 16 28.95 6.95 -0.66
C ASP A 16 27.85 7.65 -1.47
N GLU A 17 27.63 8.97 -1.29
CA GLU A 17 26.58 9.72 -1.98
C GLU A 17 26.62 9.57 -3.50
N SER A 18 27.82 9.53 -4.09
CA SER A 18 28.00 9.33 -5.54
C SER A 18 27.50 7.97 -6.06
N LEU A 19 27.23 7.02 -5.17
CA LEU A 19 26.70 5.70 -5.51
C LEU A 19 25.17 5.66 -5.52
N VAL A 20 24.51 6.66 -4.91
CA VAL A 20 23.06 6.78 -4.90
C VAL A 20 22.57 7.03 -6.32
N LYS A 21 21.64 6.20 -6.76
CA LYS A 21 21.02 6.32 -8.10
C LYS A 21 19.65 6.93 -7.99
N THR A 22 19.26 7.64 -9.04
CA THR A 22 17.88 8.08 -9.23
C THR A 22 17.18 7.17 -10.22
N GLU A 23 15.96 6.75 -9.90
CA GLU A 23 15.11 5.96 -10.78
C GLU A 23 13.71 6.56 -10.84
N ASP A 24 13.12 6.62 -12.04
CA ASP A 24 11.74 7.01 -12.23
C ASP A 24 10.84 5.78 -12.07
N LEU A 25 9.82 5.89 -11.21
CA LEU A 25 8.83 4.84 -10.95
C LEU A 25 7.47 5.28 -11.48
N HIS A 26 7.05 4.66 -12.58
CA HIS A 26 5.79 4.98 -13.26
C HIS A 26 4.61 4.23 -12.64
N TRP A 27 3.59 4.97 -12.24
CA TRP A 27 2.35 4.45 -11.69
C TRP A 27 1.23 4.48 -12.72
N TYR A 28 0.63 3.32 -12.97
CA TYR A 28 -0.46 3.11 -13.92
C TYR A 28 -1.78 2.89 -13.18
N GLY A 29 -2.88 3.37 -13.75
CA GLY A 29 -4.23 3.25 -13.19
C GLY A 29 -5.07 4.50 -13.43
N PRO A 30 -6.24 4.62 -12.78
CA PRO A 30 -6.78 3.66 -11.82
C PRO A 30 -7.36 2.40 -12.50
N PHE A 31 -7.08 1.23 -11.92
CA PHE A 31 -7.70 -0.04 -12.26
C PHE A 31 -8.85 -0.37 -11.29
N SER A 32 -9.76 -1.22 -11.75
CA SER A 32 -10.87 -1.73 -10.94
C SER A 32 -10.44 -2.88 -10.03
N TRP A 33 -11.09 -2.98 -8.87
CA TRP A 33 -11.18 -4.26 -8.17
C TRP A 33 -11.96 -5.27 -9.02
N LYS A 34 -11.59 -6.55 -8.92
CA LYS A 34 -12.23 -7.62 -9.68
C LYS A 34 -13.75 -7.65 -9.46
N ASP A 35 -14.49 -7.86 -10.54
CA ASP A 35 -15.97 -7.98 -10.58
C ASP A 35 -16.73 -6.65 -10.43
N PHE A 36 -16.01 -5.51 -10.41
CA PHE A 36 -16.57 -4.16 -10.37
C PHE A 36 -16.28 -3.31 -11.62
N GLU A 37 -15.57 -3.88 -12.60
CA GLU A 37 -15.11 -3.18 -13.82
C GLU A 37 -16.28 -2.52 -14.57
N LYS A 38 -17.41 -3.25 -14.69
CA LYS A 38 -18.61 -2.73 -15.36
C LYS A 38 -19.29 -1.61 -14.58
N THR A 39 -19.19 -1.65 -13.25
CA THR A 39 -19.86 -0.70 -12.36
C THR A 39 -19.12 0.63 -12.32
N ASN A 40 -17.80 0.59 -12.16
CA ASN A 40 -16.97 1.79 -12.10
C ASN A 40 -16.38 2.22 -13.46
N LYS A 41 -16.55 1.40 -14.52
CA LYS A 41 -16.05 1.64 -15.88
C LYS A 41 -14.53 1.78 -15.95
N LEU A 42 -13.82 1.05 -15.11
CA LEU A 42 -12.35 0.98 -15.09
C LEU A 42 -11.86 -0.35 -15.68
N GLU A 43 -10.64 -0.31 -16.21
CA GLU A 43 -9.97 -1.49 -16.73
C GLU A 43 -9.68 -2.52 -15.62
N PRO A 44 -9.69 -3.82 -15.94
CA PRO A 44 -9.30 -4.86 -14.99
C PRO A 44 -7.83 -4.74 -14.62
N LEU A 45 -7.49 -5.17 -13.41
CA LEU A 45 -6.11 -5.18 -12.93
C LEU A 45 -5.25 -6.20 -13.72
N PRO A 46 -4.14 -5.78 -14.36
CA PRO A 46 -3.24 -6.70 -15.05
C PRO A 46 -2.48 -7.58 -14.06
N ASP A 47 -2.09 -8.78 -14.48
CA ASP A 47 -1.38 -9.74 -13.63
C ASP A 47 0.14 -9.60 -13.75
N ILE A 48 0.72 -8.74 -12.91
CA ILE A 48 2.16 -8.44 -12.89
C ILE A 48 2.76 -8.61 -11.48
N ALA A 49 4.09 -8.64 -11.39
CA ALA A 49 4.83 -8.49 -10.15
C ALA A 49 5.15 -7.01 -9.89
N GLY A 50 4.85 -6.51 -8.69
CA GLY A 50 4.99 -5.08 -8.45
C GLY A 50 4.54 -4.59 -7.09
N VAL A 51 4.39 -3.27 -7.03
CA VAL A 51 3.79 -2.54 -5.91
C VAL A 51 2.42 -2.03 -6.34
N TYR A 52 1.45 -2.06 -5.44
CA TYR A 52 0.11 -1.51 -5.66
C TYR A 52 -0.28 -0.51 -4.57
N LEU A 53 -1.09 0.46 -4.95
CA LEU A 53 -1.76 1.42 -4.09
C LEU A 53 -3.25 1.16 -4.16
N LEU A 54 -3.87 0.97 -2.99
CA LEU A 54 -5.32 1.07 -2.85
C LEU A 54 -5.67 2.49 -2.47
N THR A 55 -6.47 3.15 -3.29
CA THR A 55 -6.84 4.56 -3.07
C THR A 55 -8.35 4.75 -3.17
N PHE A 56 -8.84 5.87 -2.63
CA PHE A 56 -10.18 6.38 -2.90
C PHE A 56 -10.08 7.70 -3.67
N GLU A 57 -11.11 8.04 -4.44
CA GLU A 57 -11.26 9.40 -4.99
C GLU A 57 -11.26 10.42 -3.85
N TYR A 58 -10.49 11.50 -4.01
CA TYR A 58 -10.33 12.52 -2.98
C TYR A 58 -9.90 13.85 -3.60
N LYS A 59 -10.70 14.90 -3.37
CA LYS A 59 -10.46 16.25 -3.89
C LYS A 59 -10.22 16.23 -5.42
N ASP A 60 -9.04 16.69 -5.84
CA ASP A 60 -8.54 16.79 -7.20
C ASP A 60 -7.75 15.54 -7.65
N GLY A 61 -7.79 14.44 -6.89
CA GLY A 61 -7.06 13.22 -7.20
C GLY A 61 -7.54 12.04 -6.35
N TYR A 62 -6.58 11.36 -5.72
CA TYR A 62 -6.83 10.15 -4.95
C TYR A 62 -6.12 10.17 -3.62
N ILE A 63 -6.63 9.44 -2.62
CA ILE A 63 -6.04 9.35 -1.28
C ILE A 63 -5.69 7.93 -0.94
N LEU A 64 -4.50 7.73 -0.39
CA LEU A 64 -3.97 6.40 -0.12
C LEU A 64 -4.66 5.76 1.09
N ARG A 65 -5.15 4.53 0.91
CA ARG A 65 -5.73 3.67 1.96
C ARG A 65 -4.81 2.52 2.34
N SER A 66 -4.08 1.96 1.37
CA SER A 66 -3.13 0.88 1.62
C SER A 66 -2.09 0.81 0.52
N VAL A 67 -0.92 0.26 0.86
CA VAL A 67 0.17 -0.07 -0.06
C VAL A 67 0.47 -1.55 0.12
N GLY A 68 0.82 -2.23 -0.95
CA GLY A 68 1.32 -3.59 -0.83
C GLY A 68 2.16 -4.04 -2.01
N VAL A 69 2.85 -5.16 -1.81
CA VAL A 69 3.73 -5.77 -2.82
C VAL A 69 3.31 -7.19 -3.15
N THR A 70 3.49 -7.61 -4.40
CA THR A 70 3.14 -8.96 -4.83
C THR A 70 3.93 -9.44 -6.03
N ASN A 71 4.08 -10.76 -6.17
CA ASN A 71 4.58 -11.43 -7.39
C ASN A 71 3.48 -11.67 -8.45
N SER A 72 2.22 -11.46 -8.09
CA SER A 72 1.07 -11.57 -8.99
C SER A 72 -0.07 -10.75 -8.41
N MET A 73 -0.47 -9.71 -9.14
CA MET A 73 -1.63 -8.88 -8.78
C MET A 73 -2.91 -9.71 -8.74
N LYS A 74 -3.15 -10.59 -9.72
CA LYS A 74 -4.36 -11.41 -9.77
C LYS A 74 -4.50 -12.31 -8.56
N ARG A 75 -3.43 -13.03 -8.20
CA ARG A 75 -3.43 -13.91 -7.02
C ARG A 75 -3.60 -13.12 -5.74
N ARG A 76 -2.93 -11.98 -5.60
CA ARG A 76 -2.98 -11.15 -4.40
C ARG A 76 -4.34 -10.53 -4.18
N PHE A 77 -4.97 -9.97 -5.21
CA PHE A 77 -6.30 -9.38 -5.08
C PHE A 77 -7.38 -10.44 -4.85
N ALA A 78 -7.25 -11.62 -5.45
CA ALA A 78 -8.12 -12.76 -5.10
C ALA A 78 -7.97 -13.18 -3.63
N GLN A 79 -6.75 -13.14 -3.08
CA GLN A 79 -6.53 -13.35 -1.64
C GLN A 79 -7.17 -12.23 -0.82
N HIS A 80 -6.94 -10.97 -1.17
CA HIS A 80 -7.54 -9.86 -0.42
C HIS A 80 -9.07 -9.94 -0.41
N THR A 81 -9.71 -10.27 -1.53
CA THR A 81 -11.18 -10.48 -1.56
C THR A 81 -11.59 -11.52 -0.52
N ARG A 82 -10.89 -12.67 -0.44
CA ARG A 82 -11.22 -13.70 0.55
C ARG A 82 -11.03 -13.20 1.98
N GLU A 83 -9.95 -12.49 2.28
CA GLU A 83 -9.67 -11.95 3.61
C GLU A 83 -10.70 -10.89 4.03
N TYR A 84 -11.10 -10.01 3.11
CA TYR A 84 -12.18 -9.06 3.32
C TYR A 84 -13.50 -9.78 3.63
N LEU A 85 -13.93 -10.70 2.76
CA LEU A 85 -15.17 -11.47 2.96
C LEU A 85 -15.13 -12.35 4.22
N ALA A 86 -13.93 -12.77 4.61
CA ALA A 86 -13.68 -13.48 5.86
C ALA A 86 -13.58 -12.54 7.06
N GLY A 87 -13.74 -11.22 6.93
CA GLY A 87 -13.72 -10.28 8.07
C GLY A 87 -12.35 -10.07 8.70
N ASN A 88 -11.26 -10.46 8.04
CA ASN A 88 -9.92 -10.37 8.61
C ASN A 88 -9.30 -8.98 8.43
N TYR A 89 -9.87 -8.13 7.57
CA TYR A 89 -9.40 -6.76 7.34
C TYR A 89 -10.35 -5.71 7.93
N THR A 90 -9.76 -4.57 8.27
CA THR A 90 -10.50 -3.40 8.71
C THR A 90 -11.35 -2.83 7.58
N ILE A 91 -12.62 -2.57 7.86
CA ILE A 91 -13.58 -2.00 6.92
C ILE A 91 -13.84 -0.55 7.30
N LEU A 92 -13.71 0.36 6.34
CA LEU A 92 -13.98 1.78 6.56
C LEU A 92 -15.33 2.19 6.00
N ASP A 93 -15.91 3.22 6.62
CA ASP A 93 -16.98 3.99 6.03
C ASP A 93 -16.41 4.81 4.87
N VAL A 94 -16.65 4.36 3.64
CA VAL A 94 -16.09 4.95 2.41
C VAL A 94 -16.42 6.43 2.28
N ASP A 95 -17.61 6.87 2.70
CA ASP A 95 -18.02 8.27 2.53
C ASP A 95 -17.15 9.18 3.41
N TYR A 96 -16.76 8.71 4.59
CA TYR A 96 -15.82 9.40 5.47
C TYR A 96 -14.38 9.30 4.95
N ALA A 97 -13.98 8.12 4.43
CA ALA A 97 -12.64 7.94 3.87
C ALA A 97 -12.39 8.85 2.66
N LYS A 98 -13.39 9.05 1.80
CA LYS A 98 -13.36 9.98 0.65
C LYS A 98 -13.26 11.47 1.03
N VAL A 99 -13.38 11.80 2.31
CA VAL A 99 -13.09 13.15 2.84
C VAL A 99 -11.90 13.16 3.79
N GLY A 100 -11.12 12.08 3.84
CA GLY A 100 -9.89 11.99 4.62
C GLY A 100 -10.11 11.67 6.10
N ILE A 101 -11.29 11.18 6.48
CA ILE A 101 -11.64 10.86 7.86
C ILE A 101 -11.68 9.34 8.03
N ARG A 102 -10.90 8.82 8.98
CA ARG A 102 -10.98 7.41 9.35
C ARG A 102 -12.21 7.17 10.21
N LYS A 103 -13.13 6.36 9.71
CA LYS A 103 -14.26 5.84 10.48
C LYS A 103 -14.38 4.34 10.19
N GLU A 104 -14.09 3.53 11.20
CA GLU A 104 -14.14 2.08 11.07
C GLU A 104 -15.56 1.57 11.28
N ILE A 105 -16.01 0.69 10.38
CA ILE A 105 -17.24 -0.10 10.54
C ILE A 105 -16.94 -1.43 11.20
N TRP A 106 -15.73 -1.96 10.97
CA TRP A 106 -15.24 -3.21 11.52
C TRP A 106 -13.72 -3.14 11.67
N HIS A 107 -13.19 -3.54 12.83
CA HIS A 107 -11.76 -3.60 13.07
C HIS A 107 -11.21 -4.99 12.72
N GLY A 108 -10.24 -5.04 11.80
CA GLY A 108 -9.64 -6.29 11.33
C GLY A 108 -8.54 -6.85 12.23
N TRP A 109 -7.64 -7.61 11.62
CA TRP A 109 -6.35 -8.01 12.20
C TRP A 109 -6.49 -8.83 13.50
N GLY A 110 -5.78 -8.43 14.57
CA GLY A 110 -5.82 -9.12 15.86
C GLY A 110 -7.22 -9.14 16.46
N TYR A 111 -7.95 -8.02 16.41
CA TYR A 111 -9.32 -7.93 16.92
C TYR A 111 -10.24 -8.95 16.25
N ALA A 112 -10.21 -9.02 14.91
CA ALA A 112 -11.08 -9.92 14.16
C ALA A 112 -10.84 -11.40 14.47
N LYS A 113 -9.61 -11.78 14.86
CA LYS A 113 -9.29 -13.15 15.29
C LYS A 113 -9.96 -13.50 16.60
N GLU A 114 -10.07 -12.55 17.52
CA GLU A 114 -10.65 -12.73 18.85
C GLU A 114 -12.17 -12.53 18.87
N HIS A 115 -12.73 -11.81 17.89
CA HIS A 115 -14.14 -11.39 17.85
C HIS A 115 -14.90 -12.01 16.65
N ARG A 116 -14.65 -13.29 16.38
CA ARG A 116 -15.20 -13.97 15.21
C ARG A 116 -16.73 -14.08 15.24
N ASP A 117 -17.28 -14.31 16.43
CA ASP A 117 -18.71 -14.39 16.68
C ASP A 117 -19.42 -13.05 16.45
N GLU A 118 -18.78 -11.93 16.82
CA GLU A 118 -19.28 -10.58 16.55
C GLU A 118 -19.38 -10.33 15.04
N PHE A 119 -18.34 -10.65 14.28
CA PHE A 119 -18.37 -10.54 12.82
C PHE A 119 -19.52 -11.35 12.21
N LEU A 120 -19.72 -12.59 12.68
CA LEU A 120 -20.80 -13.45 12.19
C LEU A 120 -22.18 -12.90 12.54
N ARG A 121 -22.35 -12.33 13.74
CA ARG A 121 -23.59 -11.68 14.19
C ARG A 121 -23.97 -10.50 13.29
N TYR A 122 -23.00 -9.67 12.91
CA TYR A 122 -23.22 -8.47 12.09
C TYR A 122 -22.88 -8.66 10.61
N LYS A 123 -22.65 -9.89 10.16
CA LYS A 123 -22.10 -10.20 8.83
C LYS A 123 -22.86 -9.54 7.69
N ASN A 124 -24.19 -9.59 7.71
CA ASN A 124 -25.01 -9.01 6.64
C ASN A 124 -24.86 -7.49 6.56
N TYR A 125 -24.75 -6.82 7.71
CA TYR A 125 -24.51 -5.39 7.78
C TYR A 125 -23.11 -5.07 7.23
N ILE A 126 -22.07 -5.73 7.77
CA ILE A 126 -20.67 -5.51 7.38
C ILE A 126 -20.46 -5.79 5.88
N MET A 127 -21.08 -6.83 5.31
CA MET A 127 -20.92 -7.18 3.88
C MET A 127 -21.32 -6.05 2.94
N SER A 128 -22.32 -5.24 3.30
CA SER A 128 -22.72 -4.11 2.47
C SER A 128 -21.60 -3.05 2.39
N PHE A 129 -20.90 -2.81 3.50
CA PHE A 129 -19.74 -1.92 3.57
C PHE A 129 -18.52 -2.52 2.87
N ILE A 130 -18.26 -3.83 2.99
CA ILE A 130 -17.17 -4.48 2.24
C ILE A 130 -17.38 -4.29 0.75
N LYS A 131 -18.59 -4.58 0.25
CA LYS A 131 -18.89 -4.41 -1.17
C LYS A 131 -18.66 -2.96 -1.62
N LYS A 132 -19.16 -2.00 -0.84
CA LYS A 132 -18.99 -0.57 -1.13
C LYS A 132 -17.52 -0.16 -1.13
N GLU A 133 -16.72 -0.65 -0.20
CA GLU A 133 -15.28 -0.35 -0.11
C GLU A 133 -14.51 -0.94 -1.30
N LEU A 134 -14.74 -2.23 -1.62
CA LEU A 134 -14.09 -2.89 -2.76
C LEU A 134 -14.43 -2.22 -4.10
N GLU A 135 -15.70 -1.84 -4.30
CA GLU A 135 -16.16 -1.10 -5.48
C GLU A 135 -15.54 0.29 -5.61
N SER A 136 -15.30 0.93 -4.46
CA SER A 136 -14.81 2.31 -4.39
C SER A 136 -13.30 2.42 -4.56
N TYR A 137 -12.56 1.32 -4.46
CA TYR A 137 -11.13 1.34 -4.68
C TYR A 137 -10.78 1.79 -6.10
N ARG A 138 -9.69 2.55 -6.16
CA ARG A 138 -8.99 2.99 -7.37
C ARG A 138 -7.56 2.49 -7.23
N ILE A 139 -7.20 1.50 -8.03
CA ILE A 139 -5.95 0.76 -7.83
C ILE A 139 -4.89 1.34 -8.75
N PHE A 140 -3.76 1.76 -8.20
CA PHE A 140 -2.58 2.11 -8.98
C PHE A 140 -1.52 1.05 -8.80
N ILE A 141 -0.76 0.76 -9.86
CA ILE A 141 0.29 -0.26 -9.83
C ILE A 141 1.54 0.24 -10.51
N THR A 142 2.66 -0.36 -10.16
CA THR A 142 3.93 -0.21 -10.85
C THR A 142 4.65 -1.56 -10.88
N GLU A 143 5.19 -1.92 -12.03
CA GLU A 143 5.92 -3.18 -12.23
C GLU A 143 7.33 -3.06 -11.64
N VAL A 144 7.66 -3.99 -10.74
CA VAL A 144 8.99 -4.07 -10.11
C VAL A 144 9.30 -5.53 -9.86
N GLU A 145 10.15 -6.10 -10.70
CA GLU A 145 10.51 -7.53 -10.59
C GLU A 145 11.29 -7.83 -9.31
N ASP A 146 12.23 -6.94 -8.95
CA ASP A 146 13.07 -7.11 -7.77
C ASP A 146 12.22 -7.08 -6.48
N LYS A 147 12.21 -8.22 -5.76
CA LYS A 147 11.45 -8.37 -4.51
C LYS A 147 11.95 -7.42 -3.42
N ARG A 148 13.25 -7.24 -3.29
CA ARG A 148 13.84 -6.42 -2.24
C ARG A 148 13.55 -4.95 -2.48
N LYS A 149 13.60 -4.49 -3.72
CA LYS A 149 13.21 -3.15 -4.14
C LYS A 149 11.73 -2.88 -3.83
N ARG A 150 10.84 -3.83 -4.11
CA ARG A 150 9.41 -3.74 -3.74
C ARG A 150 9.20 -3.51 -2.24
N GLU A 151 9.84 -4.33 -1.41
CA GLU A 151 9.74 -4.22 0.06
C GLU A 151 10.21 -2.84 0.56
N ARG A 152 11.32 -2.32 -0.01
CA ARG A 152 11.85 -1.00 0.34
C ARG A 152 10.93 0.14 -0.11
N ILE A 153 10.30 0.03 -1.29
CA ILE A 153 9.29 0.99 -1.78
C ILE A 153 8.06 1.02 -0.86
N GLU A 154 7.50 -0.15 -0.53
CA GLU A 154 6.34 -0.24 0.38
C GLU A 154 6.65 0.38 1.74
N PHE A 155 7.81 0.05 2.32
CA PHE A 155 8.24 0.64 3.58
C PHE A 155 8.36 2.17 3.48
N ALA A 156 9.05 2.68 2.45
CA ALA A 156 9.30 4.13 2.33
C ALA A 156 8.00 4.93 2.15
N ILE A 157 7.05 4.43 1.34
CA ILE A 157 5.74 5.08 1.17
C ILE A 157 4.98 5.09 2.51
N VAL A 158 4.90 3.95 3.19
CA VAL A 158 4.15 3.86 4.45
C VAL A 158 4.80 4.70 5.55
N GLN A 159 6.13 4.72 5.66
CA GLN A 159 6.85 5.56 6.61
C GLN A 159 6.65 7.06 6.34
N ASN A 160 6.63 7.48 5.08
CA ASN A 160 6.33 8.85 4.71
C ASN A 160 4.94 9.28 5.21
N ILE A 161 3.96 8.39 5.09
CA ILE A 161 2.58 8.63 5.55
C ILE A 161 2.52 8.65 7.08
N TYR A 162 3.14 7.70 7.76
CA TYR A 162 3.18 7.68 9.24
C TYR A 162 3.87 8.91 9.83
N SER A 163 4.77 9.55 9.08
CA SER A 163 5.42 10.80 9.48
C SER A 163 4.59 12.04 9.16
N SER A 164 3.52 11.91 8.37
CA SER A 164 2.66 13.01 7.97
C SER A 164 1.74 13.43 9.12
N LYS A 165 1.53 14.74 9.26
CA LYS A 165 0.56 15.32 10.22
C LYS A 165 -0.81 15.57 9.59
N GLU A 166 -0.97 15.22 8.33
CA GLU A 166 -2.21 15.42 7.61
C GLU A 166 -3.31 14.51 8.16
N PRO A 167 -4.57 14.99 8.32
CA PRO A 167 -5.65 14.19 8.90
C PRO A 167 -5.89 12.86 8.18
N TRP A 168 -5.68 12.85 6.86
CA TRP A 168 -5.85 11.67 6.03
C TRP A 168 -4.78 10.60 6.21
N ALA A 169 -3.64 10.91 6.84
CA ALA A 169 -2.58 9.93 7.08
C ALA A 169 -3.08 8.76 7.96
N ASN A 170 -4.07 9.03 8.82
CA ASN A 170 -4.72 8.03 9.67
C ASN A 170 -5.57 7.02 8.88
N LEU A 171 -5.78 7.21 7.57
CA LEU A 171 -6.48 6.23 6.75
C LEU A 171 -5.68 4.95 6.56
N ILE A 172 -4.35 4.96 6.61
CA ILE A 172 -3.55 3.72 6.54
C ILE A 172 -3.68 2.94 7.87
N ASP A 173 -3.76 1.60 7.78
CA ASP A 173 -3.72 0.75 8.96
C ASP A 173 -2.34 0.76 9.62
N GLY A 174 -2.31 0.77 10.95
CA GLY A 174 -1.09 0.61 11.75
C GLY A 174 -0.66 -0.86 11.90
N GLY A 175 0.59 -1.08 12.33
CA GLY A 175 1.06 -2.42 12.74
C GLY A 175 1.48 -3.35 11.60
N MET A 176 1.69 -2.82 10.39
CA MET A 176 2.17 -3.60 9.25
C MET A 176 3.62 -4.07 9.47
N THR A 177 3.91 -5.32 9.11
CA THR A 177 5.29 -5.85 9.10
C THR A 177 5.99 -5.38 7.82
N LEU A 178 6.67 -4.24 7.90
CA LEU A 178 7.35 -3.59 6.78
C LEU A 178 8.86 -3.83 6.85
N ARG A 179 9.54 -3.89 5.69
CA ARG A 179 10.98 -4.18 5.59
C ARG A 179 11.74 -3.09 4.85
N GLY A 180 12.12 -2.05 5.59
CA GLY A 180 12.93 -0.95 5.07
C GLY A 180 14.36 -1.34 4.72
N ARG A 181 15.12 -0.36 4.20
CA ARG A 181 16.52 -0.50 3.79
C ARG A 181 17.42 -1.01 4.92
N PHE A 182 18.35 -1.90 4.59
CA PHE A 182 19.44 -2.30 5.48
C PHE A 182 20.61 -1.32 5.37
N ASN A 183 21.42 -1.23 6.42
CA ASN A 183 22.57 -0.33 6.43
C ASN A 183 23.63 -0.67 5.38
N ASN A 184 23.67 -1.90 4.89
CA ASN A 184 24.56 -2.36 3.82
C ASN A 184 23.91 -2.31 2.42
N GLU A 185 22.79 -1.61 2.26
CA GLU A 185 22.20 -1.33 0.94
C GLU A 185 22.41 0.14 0.57
N ILE A 186 22.85 0.39 -0.67
CA ILE A 186 22.89 1.74 -1.25
C ILE A 186 21.46 2.26 -1.41
N PRO A 187 21.15 3.48 -0.92
CA PRO A 187 19.85 4.09 -1.16
C PRO A 187 19.58 4.33 -2.65
N ILE A 188 18.30 4.31 -3.02
CA ILE A 188 17.86 4.71 -4.36
C ILE A 188 16.88 5.87 -4.19
N GLU A 189 17.11 6.98 -4.87
CA GLU A 189 16.12 8.05 -4.98
C GLU A 189 15.08 7.67 -6.03
N ILE A 190 13.87 7.38 -5.59
CA ILE A 190 12.73 7.13 -6.46
C ILE A 190 12.02 8.44 -6.75
N ARG A 191 11.73 8.69 -8.02
CA ARG A 191 10.82 9.74 -8.48
C ARG A 191 9.51 9.11 -8.92
N ASN A 192 8.43 9.39 -8.21
CA ASN A 192 7.13 8.84 -8.55
C ASN A 192 6.51 9.64 -9.70
N ILE A 193 6.27 8.97 -10.83
CA ILE A 193 5.65 9.55 -12.00
C ILE A 193 4.24 8.99 -12.13
N CYS A 194 3.23 9.82 -11.94
CA CYS A 194 1.83 9.45 -12.09
C CYS A 194 1.08 10.56 -12.84
N SER A 195 0.18 10.18 -13.74
CA SER A 195 -0.70 11.14 -14.44
C SER A 195 -1.74 11.77 -13.51
N TYR A 196 -1.87 11.26 -12.28
CA TYR A 196 -2.84 11.71 -11.29
C TYR A 196 -2.15 12.08 -9.99
N LYS A 197 -2.76 13.01 -9.27
CA LYS A 197 -2.34 13.35 -7.92
C LYS A 197 -2.78 12.27 -6.95
N VAL A 198 -1.85 11.75 -6.15
CA VAL A 198 -2.12 10.77 -5.09
C VAL A 198 -1.63 11.33 -3.76
N TYR A 199 -2.57 11.73 -2.90
CA TYR A 199 -2.30 12.13 -1.53
C TYR A 199 -1.77 10.92 -0.74
N GLY A 200 -0.57 11.07 -0.18
CA GLY A 200 0.18 9.98 0.47
C GLY A 200 1.28 9.36 -0.40
N LEU A 201 1.40 9.77 -1.66
CA LEU A 201 2.54 9.43 -2.51
C LEU A 201 3.40 10.68 -2.76
N SER A 202 4.59 10.73 -2.18
CA SER A 202 5.51 11.85 -2.38
C SER A 202 6.09 11.85 -3.81
N GLU A 203 6.40 13.02 -4.36
CA GLU A 203 7.05 13.13 -5.67
C GLU A 203 8.41 12.42 -5.70
N LYS A 204 9.12 12.46 -4.57
CA LYS A 204 10.40 11.79 -4.36
C LYS A 204 10.40 11.03 -3.04
N LEU A 205 11.07 9.89 -3.02
CA LEU A 205 11.34 9.13 -1.81
C LEU A 205 12.66 8.38 -1.93
N GLU A 206 13.35 8.21 -0.81
CA GLU A 206 14.54 7.36 -0.74
C GLU A 206 14.14 5.98 -0.23
N ILE A 207 14.49 4.93 -0.97
CA ILE A 207 14.28 3.53 -0.58
C ILE A 207 15.57 2.86 -0.19
#